data_AF-A0A1N6FAX6-F1
#
_entry.id   AF-A0A1N6FAX6-F1
#
_cell.length_a   1.000
_cell.length_b   1.000
_cell.length_c   1.000
_cell.angle_alpha   90.00
_cell.angle_beta   90.00
_cell.angle_gamma   90.00
#
_symmetry.space_group_name_H-M   'P 1'
#
loop_
_entity.id
_entity.type
_entity.pdbx_description
1 polymer ?
#
loop_
_entity_poly.entity_id
_entity_poly.type
_entity_poly.pdbx_seq_one_letter_code
_entity_poly.pdbx_strand_id
1 'polypeptide(L)'
;MKKTNFLLAAAVLFILAGCGASNDYTPVADATGEEIFSTACTGCHKPLSGSVAMILSEDMANKDAILNKVKSGSMRMPSFTNIQGEAADRLADYILANSQAK
;
A
#
# COMPACT_ATOMS: atom_id res chain seq x y z
N MET A 1 57.98 17.15 -7.68
CA MET A 1 57.72 15.70 -7.85
C MET A 1 57.26 15.20 -6.49
N LYS A 2 56.16 14.48 -6.26
CA LYS A 2 55.31 13.59 -7.05
C LYS A 2 53.94 13.56 -6.34
N LYS A 3 52.89 13.32 -7.13
CA LYS A 3 51.47 13.44 -6.81
C LYS A 3 51.01 12.30 -5.90
N THR A 4 50.12 12.55 -4.95
CA THR A 4 49.25 11.51 -4.39
C THR A 4 47.87 12.07 -4.10
N ASN A 5 46.96 11.75 -5.02
CA ASN A 5 45.52 11.83 -4.86
C ASN A 5 45.09 10.95 -3.68
N PHE A 6 44.25 11.48 -2.79
CA PHE A 6 43.36 10.63 -1.99
C PHE A 6 41.93 11.17 -2.15
N LEU A 7 41.30 10.67 -3.21
CA LEU A 7 39.86 10.70 -3.40
C LEU A 7 39.25 9.71 -2.40
N LEU A 8 38.52 10.22 -1.40
CA LEU A 8 37.61 9.42 -0.58
C LEU A 8 36.22 10.05 -0.69
N ALA A 9 35.62 9.87 -1.86
CA ALA A 9 34.21 10.12 -2.09
C ALA A 9 33.42 8.90 -1.59
N ALA A 10 33.09 8.90 -0.30
CA ALA A 10 32.08 8.00 0.26
C ALA A 10 30.77 8.79 0.40
N ALA A 11 30.13 9.12 -0.72
CA ALA A 11 28.76 9.59 -0.72
C ALA A 11 27.85 8.39 -0.49
N VAL A 12 27.40 8.23 0.75
CA VAL A 12 26.37 7.25 1.15
C VAL A 12 25.12 7.53 0.31
N LEU A 13 24.83 6.70 -0.68
CA LEU A 13 23.51 6.66 -1.31
C LEU A 13 22.52 6.10 -0.29
N PHE A 14 22.00 6.98 0.58
CA PHE A 14 20.69 6.77 1.17
C PHE A 14 19.70 6.81 0.01
N ILE A 15 19.34 5.64 -0.51
CA ILE A 15 18.17 5.53 -1.37
C ILE A 15 16.99 5.94 -0.50
N LEU A 16 16.48 7.16 -0.74
CA LEU A 16 15.21 7.66 -0.24
C LEU A 16 14.08 6.78 -0.81
N ALA A 17 13.95 5.54 -0.33
CA ALA A 17 12.75 4.74 -0.50
C ALA A 17 11.70 5.29 0.47
N GLY A 18 11.11 6.44 0.13
CA GLY A 18 10.18 7.10 1.04
C GLY A 18 9.78 8.51 0.62
N CYS A 19 9.47 8.72 -0.66
CA CYS A 19 8.71 9.88 -1.08
C CYS A 19 7.43 9.36 -1.73
N GLY A 20 6.31 9.45 -1.00
CA GLY A 20 4.94 9.04 -1.37
C GLY A 20 4.77 8.45 -2.78
N ALA A 21 5.22 7.21 -2.97
CA ALA A 21 5.13 6.56 -4.25
C ALA A 21 3.66 6.22 -4.53
N SER A 22 3.20 6.47 -5.75
CA SER A 22 1.96 5.88 -6.24
C SER A 22 2.24 4.48 -6.78
N ASN A 23 1.31 3.56 -6.55
CA ASN A 23 1.27 2.26 -7.20
C ASN A 23 0.32 2.35 -8.41
N ASP A 24 0.80 1.90 -9.57
CA ASP A 24 0.11 1.98 -10.86
C ASP A 24 -0.76 0.75 -11.18
N TYR A 25 -0.86 -0.21 -10.24
CA TYR A 25 -1.73 -1.37 -10.38
C TYR A 25 -3.15 -0.95 -10.72
N THR A 26 -3.64 -1.51 -11.83
CA THR A 26 -4.99 -1.29 -12.32
C THR A 26 -5.73 -2.63 -12.29
N PRO A 27 -6.78 -2.79 -11.48
CA PRO A 27 -7.59 -3.99 -11.47
C PRO A 27 -8.21 -4.24 -12.85
N VAL A 28 -8.35 -5.51 -13.24
CA VAL A 28 -9.26 -5.86 -14.34
C VAL A 28 -10.71 -5.57 -13.91
N ALA A 29 -11.59 -5.31 -14.88
CA ALA A 29 -12.93 -4.74 -14.61
C ALA A 29 -13.79 -5.57 -13.64
N ASP A 30 -13.60 -6.89 -13.63
CA ASP A 30 -14.33 -7.87 -12.84
C ASP A 30 -13.54 -8.46 -11.66
N ALA A 31 -12.29 -8.02 -11.43
CA ALA A 31 -11.45 -8.53 -10.35
C ALA A 31 -12.13 -8.35 -9.00
N THR A 32 -12.41 -9.40 -8.25
CA THR A 32 -13.02 -9.33 -6.90
C THR A 32 -12.18 -8.51 -5.92
N GLY A 33 -12.79 -8.08 -4.80
CA GLY A 33 -12.07 -7.39 -3.74
C GLY A 33 -10.91 -8.21 -3.16
N GLU A 34 -11.08 -9.53 -3.07
CA GLU A 34 -10.04 -10.47 -2.65
C GLU A 34 -8.87 -10.53 -3.65
N GLU A 35 -9.14 -10.58 -4.95
CA GLU A 35 -8.12 -10.58 -5.99
C GLU A 35 -7.31 -9.28 -5.99
N ILE A 36 -7.99 -8.13 -5.83
CA ILE A 36 -7.34 -6.83 -5.70
C ILE A 36 -6.46 -6.82 -4.43
N PHE A 37 -6.99 -7.26 -3.30
CA PHE A 37 -6.27 -7.27 -2.02
C PHE A 37 -5.03 -8.18 -2.09
N SER A 38 -5.21 -9.40 -2.58
CA SER A 38 -4.13 -10.39 -2.70
C SER A 38 -3.02 -9.92 -3.63
N THR A 39 -3.36 -9.24 -4.72
CA THR A 39 -2.39 -8.74 -5.71
C THR A 39 -1.66 -7.49 -5.24
N ALA A 40 -2.37 -6.51 -4.68
CA ALA A 40 -1.84 -5.16 -4.46
C ALA A 40 -1.50 -4.85 -2.99
N CYS A 41 -2.14 -5.52 -2.03
CA CYS A 41 -2.05 -5.14 -0.62
C CYS A 41 -1.16 -6.08 0.21
N THR A 42 -1.13 -7.38 -0.12
CA THR A 42 -0.44 -8.40 0.69
C THR A 42 1.08 -8.28 0.74
N GLY A 43 1.68 -7.49 -0.16
CA GLY A 43 3.10 -7.13 -0.09
C GLY A 43 3.48 -6.46 1.23
N CYS A 44 2.54 -5.75 1.87
CA CYS A 44 2.73 -5.15 3.20
C CYS A 44 1.69 -5.64 4.23
N HIS A 45 0.46 -5.92 3.79
CA HIS A 45 -0.65 -6.32 4.64
C HIS A 45 -0.87 -7.83 4.62
N LYS A 46 -0.02 -8.56 5.35
CA LYS A 46 -0.16 -10.02 5.44
C LYS A 46 -1.39 -10.39 6.29
N PRO A 47 -2.25 -11.31 5.83
CA PRO A 47 -3.34 -11.84 6.63
C PRO A 47 -2.82 -12.40 7.96
N LEU A 48 -3.51 -12.09 9.04
CA LEU A 48 -3.17 -12.52 10.40
C LEU A 48 -3.58 -13.98 10.63
N SER A 49 -4.67 -14.41 9.99
CA SER A 49 -5.15 -15.78 9.95
C SER A 49 -5.99 -15.98 8.69
N GLY A 50 -6.42 -17.21 8.40
CA GLY A 50 -7.13 -17.55 7.17
C GLY A 50 -8.41 -16.76 6.89
N SER A 51 -8.99 -16.10 7.89
CA SER A 51 -10.20 -15.27 7.75
C SER A 51 -10.00 -13.81 8.18
N VAL A 52 -8.78 -13.39 8.55
CA VAL A 52 -8.50 -12.04 9.03
C VAL A 52 -7.40 -11.42 8.18
N ALA A 53 -7.81 -10.57 7.24
CA ALA A 53 -6.96 -9.82 6.34
C ALA A 53 -6.06 -8.82 7.11
N MET A 54 -6.61 -8.06 8.07
CA MET A 54 -5.85 -7.14 8.92
C MET A 54 -6.61 -6.70 10.18
N ILE A 55 -5.91 -5.96 11.05
CA ILE A 55 -6.55 -5.14 12.09
C ILE A 55 -6.76 -3.73 11.53
N LEU A 56 -7.97 -3.21 11.67
CA LEU A 56 -8.32 -1.81 11.44
C LEU A 56 -8.42 -1.10 12.78
N SER A 57 -7.96 0.15 12.85
CA SER A 57 -8.36 1.04 13.94
C SER A 57 -9.84 1.39 13.80
N GLU A 58 -10.51 1.76 14.90
CA GLU A 58 -11.94 2.12 14.89
C GLU A 58 -12.30 3.18 13.82
N ASP A 59 -11.45 4.19 13.62
CA ASP A 59 -11.62 5.24 12.61
C ASP A 59 -11.49 4.75 11.16
N MET A 60 -10.81 3.62 10.96
CA MET A 60 -10.62 2.96 9.66
C MET A 60 -11.66 1.88 9.39
N ALA A 61 -12.47 1.48 10.38
CA ALA A 61 -13.48 0.43 10.26
C ALA A 61 -14.76 0.90 9.53
N ASN A 62 -14.60 1.70 8.47
CA ASN A 62 -15.69 2.13 7.60
C ASN A 62 -15.20 2.30 6.14
N LYS A 63 -16.14 2.23 5.20
CA LYS A 63 -15.85 2.18 3.76
C LYS A 63 -15.14 3.43 3.28
N ASP A 64 -15.64 4.60 3.66
CA ASP A 64 -15.10 5.89 3.22
C ASP A 64 -13.66 6.10 3.68
N ALA A 65 -13.35 5.74 4.93
CA ALA A 65 -11.99 5.82 5.45
C ALA A 65 -11.03 4.92 4.67
N ILE A 66 -11.43 3.68 4.36
CA ILE A 66 -10.62 2.75 3.56
C ILE A 66 -10.41 3.29 2.15
N LEU A 67 -11.47 3.73 1.47
CA LEU A 67 -11.38 4.30 0.11
C LEU A 67 -10.43 5.50 0.08
N ASN A 68 -10.59 6.43 1.02
CA ASN A 68 -9.72 7.59 1.15
C ASN A 68 -8.28 7.17 1.44
N LYS A 69 -8.07 6.13 2.25
CA LYS A 69 -6.74 5.64 2.59
C LYS A 69 -6.03 4.99 1.42
N VAL A 70 -6.73 4.16 0.64
CA VAL A 70 -6.19 3.53 -0.58
C VAL A 70 -5.85 4.61 -1.61
N LYS A 71 -6.71 5.61 -1.77
CA LYS A 71 -6.49 6.73 -2.70
C LYS A 71 -5.33 7.64 -2.29
N SER A 72 -5.20 7.97 -1.01
CA SER A 72 -4.21 8.94 -0.51
C SER A 72 -2.89 8.33 -0.04
N GLY A 73 -2.88 7.05 0.31
CA GLY A 73 -1.73 6.37 0.90
C GLY A 73 -1.34 6.90 2.29
N SER A 74 -0.07 6.75 2.65
CA SER A 74 0.64 7.45 3.72
C SER A 74 2.14 7.34 3.52
N MET A 75 2.93 7.80 4.49
CA MET A 75 4.39 7.69 4.47
C MET A 75 4.93 6.29 4.13
N ARG A 76 4.21 5.21 4.47
CA ARG A 76 4.63 3.82 4.20
C ARG A 76 3.71 3.05 3.26
N MET A 77 2.52 3.56 2.98
CA MET A 77 1.55 2.93 2.11
C MET A 77 1.47 3.75 0.82
N PRO A 78 1.77 3.19 -0.35
CA PRO A 78 1.63 3.95 -1.58
C PRO A 78 0.17 4.35 -1.82
N SER A 79 -0.05 5.40 -2.61
CA SER A 79 -1.38 5.72 -3.12
C SER A 79 -1.71 4.82 -4.31
N PHE A 80 -2.94 4.34 -4.42
CA PHE A 80 -3.39 3.49 -5.51
C PHE A 80 -4.42 4.24 -6.37
N THR A 81 -3.94 5.15 -7.22
CA THR A 81 -4.81 6.06 -7.97
C THR A 81 -5.65 5.37 -9.04
N ASN A 82 -5.27 4.15 -9.45
CA ASN A 82 -5.96 3.40 -10.49
C ASN A 82 -6.99 2.40 -9.92
N ILE A 83 -7.03 2.21 -8.60
CA ILE A 83 -8.11 1.46 -7.93
C ILE A 83 -9.24 2.45 -7.65
N GLN A 84 -10.25 2.50 -8.53
CA GLN A 84 -11.34 3.48 -8.51
C GLN A 84 -12.70 2.84 -8.80
N GLY A 85 -13.79 3.58 -8.57
CA GLY A 85 -15.15 3.15 -8.86
C GLY A 85 -15.51 1.82 -8.19
N GLU A 86 -16.19 0.95 -8.92
CA GLU A 86 -16.62 -0.36 -8.43
C GLU A 86 -15.45 -1.23 -7.93
N ALA A 87 -14.26 -1.09 -8.52
CA ALA A 87 -13.09 -1.84 -8.06
C ALA A 87 -12.64 -1.42 -6.66
N ALA A 88 -12.65 -0.12 -6.39
CA ALA A 88 -12.36 0.41 -5.06
C ALA A 88 -13.43 0.00 -4.04
N ASP A 89 -14.71 0.05 -4.44
CA ASP A 89 -15.82 -0.37 -3.59
C ASP A 89 -15.70 -1.84 -3.18
N ARG A 90 -15.47 -2.73 -4.15
CA ARG A 90 -15.29 -4.17 -3.90
C ARG A 90 -14.09 -4.45 -3.00
N LEU A 91 -12.97 -3.73 -3.18
CA LEU A 91 -11.81 -3.83 -2.29
C LEU A 91 -12.16 -3.39 -0.86
N ALA A 92 -12.81 -2.24 -0.69
CA ALA A 92 -13.18 -1.73 0.62
C ALA A 92 -14.16 -2.66 1.33
N ASP A 93 -15.16 -3.19 0.62
CA ASP A 93 -16.12 -4.16 1.15
C ASP A 93 -15.41 -5.44 1.59
N TYR A 94 -14.46 -5.95 0.80
CA TYR A 94 -13.65 -7.11 1.18
C TYR A 94 -12.83 -6.84 2.46
N ILE A 95 -12.16 -5.68 2.56
CA ILE A 95 -11.37 -5.32 3.74
C ILE A 95 -12.26 -5.25 4.97
N LEU A 96 -13.44 -4.62 4.90
CA LEU A 96 -14.37 -4.52 6.03
C LEU A 96 -14.90 -5.88 6.47
N ALA A 97 -15.30 -6.71 5.51
CA ALA A 97 -15.87 -8.02 5.80
C ALA A 97 -14.84 -9.00 6.39
N ASN A 98 -13.56 -8.81 6.09
CA ASN A 98 -12.49 -9.74 6.45
C ASN A 98 -11.44 -9.13 7.39
N SER A 99 -11.72 -8.01 8.05
CA SER A 99 -10.81 -7.41 9.03
C SER A 99 -11.46 -7.29 10.40
N GLN A 100 -10.64 -7.16 11.44
CA GLN A 100 -11.11 -6.91 12.80
C GLN A 100 -10.83 -5.46 13.18
N ALA A 101 -11.82 -4.78 13.74
CA ALA A 101 -11.62 -3.47 14.37
C ALA A 101 -10.97 -3.67 15.75
N LYS A 102 -10.08 -2.74 16.13
CA LYS A 102 -9.44 -2.68 17.44
C LYS A 102 -9.60 -1.30 18.06
#